data_AF-A0A519LZV0-F1
#
_entry.id   AF-A0A519LZV0-F1
#
_cell.length_a   1.000
_cell.length_b   1.000
_cell.length_c   1.000
_cell.angle_alpha   90.00
_cell.angle_beta   90.00
_cell.angle_gamma   90.00
#
_symmetry.space_group_name_H-M   'P 1'
#
loop_
_entity.id
_entity.type
_entity.pdbx_description
1 polymer ?
#
loop_
_entity_poly.entity_id
_entity_poly.type
_entity_poly.pdbx_seq_one_letter_code
_entity_poly.pdbx_strand_id
1 'polypeptide(L)'
;MNITSLKHIPYSVLDLATVLDGYTAADTFKTSLEIAQQSEALGYTRYWFAEHHNMAGVASSATAILIGFIAGGTKTIRVGSGGIMLPNHSPLIVAEQFGTLASLYPNRIDLGLGRAPGTDQITAMAIRGENMHAAHNFPKDIERLQQLFSADNLHSKVRAIPGEGLDIPIWVLGSSTDSARLAAEKGLPYAFASHFAPALFEQAVAIYKNNFKPSVFLAEPYVIACVNVVAADTDEQAEFLSSSVKKMFLGVITGRRERLKPPVENINAHWDQL
;
A
#
# COMPACT_ATOMS: atom_id res chain seq x y z
N MET A 1 2.69 20.11 24.26
CA MET A 1 2.44 19.26 23.08
C MET A 1 2.01 20.19 21.96
N ASN A 2 2.79 20.33 20.90
CA ASN A 2 2.32 21.04 19.71
C ASN A 2 1.23 20.18 19.09
N ILE A 3 -0.03 20.54 19.31
CA ILE A 3 -1.16 19.93 18.63
C ILE A 3 -1.01 20.34 17.17
N THR A 4 -0.48 19.44 16.34
CA THR A 4 -0.59 19.56 14.89
C THR A 4 -2.08 19.61 14.58
N SER A 5 -2.58 20.81 14.26
CA SER A 5 -3.92 20.98 13.72
C SER A 5 -4.06 20.07 12.49
N LEU A 6 -5.21 19.41 12.32
CA LEU A 6 -5.53 18.57 11.15
C LEU A 6 -5.19 19.28 9.83
N LYS A 7 -5.31 20.62 9.80
CA LYS A 7 -4.96 21.47 8.63
C LYS A 7 -3.51 21.33 8.15
N HIS A 8 -2.58 20.88 8.99
CA HIS A 8 -1.17 20.72 8.65
C HIS A 8 -0.75 19.26 8.47
N ILE A 9 -1.69 18.31 8.55
CA ILE A 9 -1.40 16.90 8.30
C ILE A 9 -1.53 16.65 6.80
N PRO A 10 -0.48 16.15 6.12
CA PRO A 10 -0.58 15.81 4.71
C PRO A 10 -1.54 14.64 4.48
N TYR A 11 -2.44 14.77 3.51
CA TYR A 11 -3.37 13.71 3.12
C TYR A 11 -2.85 12.92 1.91
N SER A 12 -3.21 11.64 1.87
CA SER A 12 -2.74 10.67 0.89
C SER A 12 -3.87 9.69 0.57
N VAL A 13 -3.84 9.06 -0.60
CA VAL A 13 -4.81 8.04 -1.01
C VAL A 13 -4.15 6.66 -1.02
N LEU A 14 -4.84 5.68 -0.46
CA LEU A 14 -4.53 4.27 -0.64
C LEU A 14 -5.69 3.63 -1.42
N ASP A 15 -5.44 3.29 -2.68
CA ASP A 15 -6.39 2.72 -3.60
C ASP A 15 -6.21 1.20 -3.72
N LEU A 16 -7.31 0.46 -3.67
CA LEU A 16 -7.34 -0.97 -3.91
C LEU A 16 -7.59 -1.29 -5.40
N ALA A 17 -7.88 -0.29 -6.24
CA ALA A 17 -8.52 -0.47 -7.53
C ALA A 17 -9.78 -1.35 -7.35
N THR A 18 -10.70 -0.90 -6.51
CA THR A 18 -11.90 -1.66 -6.17
C THR A 18 -12.84 -1.79 -7.37
N VAL A 19 -13.22 -3.02 -7.69
CA VAL A 19 -14.15 -3.32 -8.79
C VAL A 19 -15.57 -3.28 -8.24
N LEU A 20 -16.37 -2.34 -8.76
CA LEU A 20 -17.77 -2.18 -8.40
C LEU A 20 -18.64 -3.25 -9.07
N ASP A 21 -19.76 -3.58 -8.43
CA ASP A 21 -20.77 -4.46 -9.01
C ASP A 21 -21.33 -3.85 -10.30
N GLY A 22 -21.42 -4.65 -11.37
CA GLY A 22 -21.81 -4.16 -12.70
C GLY A 22 -20.71 -3.48 -13.51
N TYR A 23 -19.51 -3.25 -12.95
CA TYR A 23 -18.37 -2.64 -13.64
C TYR A 23 -17.24 -3.64 -13.92
N THR A 24 -16.34 -3.28 -14.83
CA THR A 24 -15.14 -4.06 -15.17
C THR A 24 -13.88 -3.45 -14.53
N ALA A 25 -12.78 -4.23 -14.51
CA ALA A 25 -11.49 -3.70 -14.09
C ALA A 25 -11.02 -2.53 -14.97
N ALA A 26 -11.37 -2.52 -16.27
CA ALA A 26 -11.04 -1.43 -17.17
C ALA A 26 -11.74 -0.12 -16.79
N ASP A 27 -12.98 -0.20 -16.29
CA ASP A 27 -13.69 0.96 -15.77
C ASP A 27 -13.03 1.47 -14.50
N THR A 28 -12.73 0.56 -13.56
CA THR A 28 -12.00 0.88 -12.33
C THR A 28 -10.69 1.61 -12.58
N PHE A 29 -9.88 1.19 -13.56
CA PHE A 29 -8.60 1.85 -13.83
C PHE A 29 -8.79 3.30 -14.30
N LYS A 30 -9.79 3.57 -15.15
CA LYS A 30 -10.13 4.95 -15.56
C LYS A 30 -10.55 5.77 -14.35
N THR A 31 -11.42 5.21 -13.49
CA THR A 31 -11.85 5.86 -12.25
C THR A 31 -10.67 6.16 -11.32
N SER A 32 -9.74 5.21 -11.13
CA SER A 32 -8.54 5.42 -10.32
C SER A 32 -7.67 6.58 -10.86
N LEU A 33 -7.58 6.73 -12.19
CA LEU A 33 -6.88 7.86 -12.79
C LEU A 33 -7.60 9.20 -12.52
N GLU A 34 -8.92 9.23 -12.67
CA GLU A 34 -9.72 10.42 -12.36
C GLU A 34 -9.57 10.82 -10.89
N ILE A 35 -9.64 9.85 -9.96
CA ILE A 35 -9.44 10.09 -8.52
C ILE A 35 -8.02 10.59 -8.26
N ALA A 36 -6.99 10.02 -8.89
CA ALA A 36 -5.61 10.47 -8.72
C ALA A 36 -5.40 11.91 -9.19
N GLN A 37 -5.99 12.29 -10.33
CA GLN A 37 -5.96 13.66 -10.85
C GLN A 37 -6.70 14.65 -9.93
N GLN A 38 -7.87 14.26 -9.40
CA GLN A 38 -8.59 15.08 -8.42
C GLN A 38 -7.80 15.22 -7.11
N SER A 39 -7.20 14.13 -6.64
CA SER A 39 -6.36 14.13 -5.43
C SER A 39 -5.16 15.07 -5.60
N GLU A 40 -4.52 15.05 -6.77
CA GLU A 40 -3.46 15.99 -7.14
C GLU A 40 -3.94 17.43 -7.11
N ALA A 41 -5.10 17.73 -7.73
CA ALA A 41 -5.67 19.08 -7.75
C ALA A 41 -6.03 19.60 -6.34
N LEU A 42 -6.42 18.70 -5.43
CA LEU A 42 -6.72 18.99 -4.03
C LEU A 42 -5.48 19.07 -3.13
N GLY A 43 -4.27 18.81 -3.66
CA GLY A 43 -3.02 18.92 -2.92
C GLY A 43 -2.68 17.70 -2.06
N TYR A 44 -3.22 16.52 -2.38
CA TYR A 44 -2.80 15.27 -1.72
C TYR A 44 -1.33 14.98 -2.04
N THR A 45 -0.61 14.41 -1.07
CA THR A 45 0.83 14.17 -1.17
C THR A 45 1.17 12.97 -2.04
N ARG A 46 0.39 11.90 -1.96
CA ARG A 46 0.65 10.63 -2.66
C ARG A 46 -0.63 9.86 -2.98
N TYR A 47 -0.52 9.02 -4.00
CA TYR A 47 -1.52 8.05 -4.43
C TYR A 47 -0.89 6.66 -4.52
N TRP A 48 -1.29 5.76 -3.64
CA TRP A 48 -0.71 4.43 -3.52
C TRP A 48 -1.68 3.34 -3.93
N PHE A 49 -1.18 2.25 -4.52
CA PHE A 49 -1.94 1.02 -4.70
C PHE A 49 -1.55 -0.06 -3.71
N ALA A 50 -2.53 -0.73 -3.11
CA ALA A 50 -2.29 -1.95 -2.35
C ALA A 50 -2.28 -3.18 -3.28
N GLU A 51 -1.32 -4.10 -3.12
CA GLU A 51 -1.27 -5.34 -3.92
C GLU A 51 -2.17 -6.44 -3.34
N HIS A 52 -3.08 -6.99 -4.17
CA HIS A 52 -3.92 -8.12 -3.81
C HIS A 52 -4.08 -9.11 -4.97
N HIS A 53 -4.27 -10.40 -4.64
CA HIS A 53 -4.38 -11.47 -5.63
C HIS A 53 -5.60 -12.35 -5.40
N ASN A 54 -6.16 -12.88 -6.49
CA ASN A 54 -7.32 -13.77 -6.47
C ASN A 54 -8.50 -13.18 -5.66
N MET A 55 -8.78 -11.90 -5.87
CA MET A 55 -9.88 -11.17 -5.24
C MET A 55 -10.72 -10.48 -6.30
N ALA A 56 -11.92 -10.98 -6.57
CA ALA A 56 -12.77 -10.49 -7.67
C ALA A 56 -13.13 -8.99 -7.56
N GLY A 57 -13.14 -8.45 -6.33
CA GLY A 57 -13.42 -7.04 -6.06
C GLY A 57 -12.19 -6.12 -6.08
N VAL A 58 -10.99 -6.60 -6.41
CA VAL A 58 -9.73 -5.83 -6.29
C VAL A 58 -8.87 -6.07 -7.54
N ALA A 59 -8.66 -5.02 -8.34
CA ALA A 59 -7.99 -5.12 -9.64
C ALA A 59 -6.49 -4.78 -9.62
N SER A 60 -5.89 -4.65 -8.43
CA SER A 60 -4.53 -4.11 -8.23
C SER A 60 -3.39 -5.15 -8.18
N SER A 61 -3.56 -6.33 -8.78
CA SER A 61 -2.58 -7.43 -8.74
C SER A 61 -1.27 -7.13 -9.49
N ALA A 62 -1.33 -6.41 -10.61
CA ALA A 62 -0.17 -5.94 -11.38
C ALA A 62 0.24 -4.53 -10.95
N THR A 63 0.53 -4.35 -9.66
CA THR A 63 0.68 -3.04 -9.00
C THR A 63 1.64 -2.08 -9.71
N ALA A 64 2.82 -2.54 -10.16
CA ALA A 64 3.79 -1.70 -10.86
C ALA A 64 3.24 -1.11 -12.19
N ILE A 65 2.41 -1.87 -12.90
CA ILE A 65 1.77 -1.42 -14.14
C ILE A 65 0.75 -0.31 -13.85
N LEU A 66 -0.07 -0.48 -12.81
CA LEU A 66 -1.03 0.55 -12.41
C LEU A 66 -0.35 1.83 -11.91
N ILE A 67 0.75 1.71 -11.15
CA ILE A 67 1.58 2.86 -10.76
C ILE A 67 2.04 3.62 -12.01
N GLY A 68 2.55 2.92 -13.02
CA GLY A 68 2.99 3.53 -14.27
C GLY A 68 1.88 4.25 -15.02
N PHE A 69 0.68 3.66 -15.06
CA PHE A 69 -0.50 4.27 -15.68
C PHE A 69 -0.93 5.56 -14.96
N ILE A 70 -1.02 5.53 -13.63
CA ILE A 70 -1.42 6.72 -12.85
C ILE A 70 -0.34 7.80 -12.88
N ALA A 71 0.94 7.43 -12.76
CA ALA A 71 2.04 8.38 -12.83
C ALA A 71 2.11 9.10 -14.19
N GLY A 72 1.82 8.39 -15.28
CA GLY A 72 1.74 8.98 -16.63
C GLY A 72 0.53 9.90 -16.85
N GLY A 73 -0.54 9.71 -16.07
CA GLY A 73 -1.75 10.54 -16.14
C GLY A 73 -1.82 11.68 -15.11
N THR A 74 -0.80 11.84 -14.27
CA THR A 74 -0.69 12.89 -13.23
C THR A 74 0.65 13.63 -13.36
N LYS A 75 0.82 14.79 -12.71
CA LYS A 75 1.98 15.67 -12.95
C LYS A 75 2.95 15.79 -11.78
N THR A 76 2.45 15.92 -10.56
CA THR A 76 3.21 16.30 -9.36
C THR A 76 2.98 15.37 -8.18
N ILE A 77 1.79 14.76 -8.04
CA ILE A 77 1.51 13.85 -6.92
C ILE A 77 2.47 12.66 -6.94
N ARG A 78 2.93 12.21 -5.77
CA ARG A 78 3.72 10.97 -5.70
C ARG A 78 2.82 9.77 -6.01
N VAL A 79 3.33 8.78 -6.71
CA VAL A 79 2.59 7.56 -7.05
C VAL A 79 3.42 6.36 -6.63
N GLY A 80 2.81 5.34 -6.05
CA GLY A 80 3.60 4.22 -5.57
C GLY A 80 2.80 3.05 -5.05
N SER A 81 3.48 2.16 -4.36
CA SER A 81 2.87 1.01 -3.72
C SER A 81 2.62 1.28 -2.24
N GLY A 82 1.44 0.87 -1.78
CA GLY A 82 1.08 0.79 -0.36
C GLY A 82 0.52 -0.59 0.02
N GLY A 83 1.16 -1.72 -0.30
CA GLY A 83 2.55 -1.93 -0.72
C GLY A 83 2.67 -3.12 -1.66
N ILE A 84 3.87 -3.32 -2.23
CA ILE A 84 4.25 -4.57 -2.88
C ILE A 84 4.37 -5.64 -1.80
N MET A 85 3.69 -6.76 -1.97
CA MET A 85 3.79 -7.90 -1.05
C MET A 85 5.09 -8.63 -1.35
N LEU A 86 6.22 -8.06 -0.91
CA LEU A 86 7.57 -8.46 -1.30
C LEU A 86 7.84 -9.98 -1.24
N PRO A 87 7.32 -10.75 -0.26
CA PRO A 87 7.47 -12.20 -0.26
C PRO A 87 6.91 -12.93 -1.49
N ASN A 88 6.10 -12.27 -2.31
CA ASN A 88 5.54 -12.81 -3.55
C ASN A 88 6.43 -12.53 -4.77
N HIS A 89 7.52 -11.75 -4.62
CA HIS A 89 8.32 -11.24 -5.73
C HIS A 89 9.81 -11.51 -5.54
N SER A 90 10.54 -11.54 -6.65
CA SER A 90 12.00 -11.42 -6.63
C SER A 90 12.40 -9.97 -6.36
N PRO A 91 13.27 -9.68 -5.37
CA PRO A 91 13.80 -8.34 -5.14
C PRO A 91 14.43 -7.70 -6.38
N LEU A 92 15.08 -8.49 -7.24
CA LEU A 92 15.66 -8.00 -8.49
C LEU A 92 14.60 -7.44 -9.44
N ILE A 93 13.52 -8.18 -9.65
CA ILE A 93 12.43 -7.77 -10.53
C ILE A 93 11.73 -6.52 -9.99
N VAL A 94 11.52 -6.45 -8.68
CA VAL A 94 10.98 -5.24 -8.03
C VAL A 94 11.90 -4.05 -8.26
N ALA A 95 13.21 -4.22 -8.11
CA ALA A 95 14.18 -3.15 -8.34
C ALA A 95 14.19 -2.67 -9.80
N GLU A 96 14.09 -3.57 -10.78
CA GLU A 96 14.03 -3.21 -12.20
C GLU A 96 12.72 -2.49 -12.56
N GLN A 97 11.58 -2.96 -12.03
CA GLN A 97 10.28 -2.32 -12.23
C GLN A 97 10.23 -0.91 -11.64
N PHE A 98 10.60 -0.76 -10.37
CA PHE A 98 10.59 0.55 -9.71
C PHE A 98 11.71 1.45 -10.20
N GLY A 99 12.86 0.90 -10.61
CA GLY A 99 13.91 1.63 -11.32
C GLY A 99 13.42 2.22 -12.63
N THR A 100 12.68 1.43 -13.42
CA THR A 100 12.05 1.89 -14.66
C THR A 100 11.01 2.96 -14.39
N LEU A 101 10.12 2.76 -13.41
CA LEU A 101 9.12 3.75 -13.02
C LEU A 101 9.77 5.07 -12.56
N ALA A 102 10.81 5.01 -11.73
CA ALA A 102 11.52 6.19 -11.24
C ALA A 102 12.30 6.91 -12.36
N SER A 103 12.76 6.18 -13.37
CA SER A 103 13.40 6.76 -14.57
C SER A 103 12.38 7.48 -15.46
N LEU A 104 11.17 6.92 -15.62
CA LEU A 104 10.08 7.55 -16.37
C LEU A 104 9.48 8.74 -15.64
N TYR A 105 9.40 8.66 -14.31
CA TYR A 105 8.71 9.63 -13.45
C TYR A 105 9.62 10.07 -12.28
N PRO A 106 10.67 10.85 -12.58
CA PRO A 106 11.71 11.20 -11.61
C PRO A 106 11.12 11.90 -10.38
N ASN A 107 11.64 11.54 -9.21
CA ASN A 107 11.27 12.10 -7.91
C ASN A 107 9.80 11.89 -7.48
N ARG A 108 9.03 11.05 -8.17
CA ARG A 108 7.59 10.85 -7.89
C ARG A 108 7.22 9.43 -7.45
N ILE A 109 8.13 8.48 -7.49
CA ILE A 109 7.82 7.07 -7.20
C ILE A 109 8.11 6.70 -5.75
N ASP A 110 7.15 6.07 -5.09
CA ASP A 110 7.30 5.46 -3.75
C ASP A 110 7.25 3.93 -3.83
N LEU A 111 8.17 3.25 -3.15
CA LEU A 111 8.18 1.80 -3.01
C LEU A 111 7.79 1.40 -1.57
N GLY A 112 6.50 1.26 -1.31
CA GLY A 112 6.03 0.63 -0.09
C GLY A 112 6.05 -0.88 -0.16
N LEU A 113 6.51 -1.52 0.91
CA LEU A 113 6.74 -2.96 1.01
C LEU A 113 5.94 -3.55 2.17
N GLY A 114 5.17 -4.60 1.90
CA GLY A 114 4.41 -5.35 2.89
C GLY A 114 4.91 -6.80 3.02
N ARG A 115 4.81 -7.35 4.23
CA ARG A 115 5.14 -8.76 4.53
C ARG A 115 3.96 -9.72 4.30
N ALA A 116 2.73 -9.20 4.36
CA ALA A 116 1.53 -10.00 4.23
C ALA A 116 1.46 -10.69 2.85
N PRO A 117 0.66 -11.76 2.67
CA PRO A 117 0.51 -12.40 1.36
C PRO A 117 -0.30 -11.59 0.35
N GLY A 118 -1.14 -10.64 0.79
CA GLY A 118 -2.10 -9.94 -0.07
C GLY A 118 -3.22 -10.84 -0.63
N THR A 119 -3.34 -12.08 -0.11
CA THR A 119 -4.30 -13.09 -0.57
C THR A 119 -4.41 -14.24 0.44
N ASP A 120 -5.19 -15.27 0.14
CA ASP A 120 -5.24 -16.52 0.93
C ASP A 120 -3.97 -17.38 0.75
N GLN A 121 -3.76 -18.36 1.63
CA GLN A 121 -2.52 -19.15 1.61
C GLN A 121 -2.38 -20.04 0.37
N ILE A 122 -3.48 -20.53 -0.22
CA ILE A 122 -3.42 -21.38 -1.42
C ILE A 122 -2.95 -20.54 -2.60
N THR A 123 -3.54 -19.36 -2.79
CA THR A 123 -3.10 -18.41 -3.81
C THR A 123 -1.65 -17.96 -3.57
N ALA A 124 -1.27 -17.68 -2.31
CA ALA A 124 0.10 -17.28 -1.98
C ALA A 124 1.13 -18.38 -2.33
N MET A 125 0.80 -19.66 -2.09
CA MET A 125 1.64 -20.79 -2.51
C MET A 125 1.76 -20.86 -4.04
N ALA A 126 0.67 -20.65 -4.77
CA ALA A 126 0.71 -20.63 -6.23
C ALA A 126 1.60 -19.51 -6.79
N ILE A 127 1.63 -18.34 -6.14
CA ILE A 127 2.50 -17.21 -6.53
C ILE A 127 3.96 -17.49 -6.18
N ARG A 128 4.23 -17.98 -4.97
CA ARG A 128 5.59 -18.16 -4.44
C ARG A 128 6.28 -19.42 -4.96
N GLY A 129 5.51 -20.36 -5.50
CA GLY A 129 6.01 -21.68 -5.89
C GLY A 129 6.67 -22.37 -4.70
N GLU A 130 7.94 -22.74 -4.85
CA GLU A 130 8.70 -23.50 -3.86
C GLU A 130 9.24 -22.66 -2.68
N ASN A 131 9.10 -21.32 -2.73
CA ASN A 131 9.67 -20.43 -1.71
C ASN A 131 8.79 -20.34 -0.44
N MET A 132 8.77 -21.42 0.34
CA MET A 132 7.98 -21.52 1.58
C MET A 132 8.47 -20.58 2.70
N HIS A 133 9.71 -20.09 2.63
CA HIS A 133 10.32 -19.21 3.64
C HIS A 133 10.23 -17.72 3.28
N ALA A 134 9.59 -17.34 2.18
CA ALA A 134 9.60 -15.97 1.66
C ALA A 134 9.23 -14.90 2.70
N ALA A 135 8.21 -15.16 3.54
CA ALA A 135 7.79 -14.20 4.56
C ALA A 135 8.85 -13.98 5.67
N HIS A 136 9.69 -14.97 5.95
CA HIS A 136 10.79 -14.87 6.91
C HIS A 136 11.99 -14.11 6.33
N ASN A 137 12.14 -14.12 5.00
CA ASN A 137 13.22 -13.41 4.30
C ASN A 137 12.96 -11.91 4.16
N PHE A 138 11.73 -11.44 4.43
CA PHE A 138 11.34 -10.05 4.25
C PHE A 138 12.35 -8.99 4.76
N PRO A 139 12.93 -9.09 5.97
CA PRO A 139 13.97 -8.15 6.41
C PRO A 139 15.22 -8.13 5.53
N LYS A 140 15.67 -9.30 5.08
CA LYS A 140 16.83 -9.47 4.20
C LYS A 140 16.52 -9.02 2.77
N ASP A 141 15.29 -9.23 2.30
CA ASP A 141 14.86 -8.79 0.97
C ASP A 141 14.80 -7.26 0.88
N ILE A 142 14.46 -6.56 1.97
CA ILE A 142 14.59 -5.09 2.05
C ILE A 142 16.05 -4.67 1.91
N GLU A 143 16.98 -5.32 2.62
CA GLU A 143 18.41 -5.03 2.50
C GLU A 143 18.91 -5.29 1.08
N ARG A 144 18.42 -6.37 0.47
CA ARG A 144 18.75 -6.71 -0.91
C ARG A 144 18.26 -5.64 -1.88
N LEU A 145 17.05 -5.12 -1.70
CA LEU A 145 16.53 -4.00 -2.50
C LEU A 145 17.39 -2.74 -2.32
N GLN A 146 17.74 -2.38 -1.09
CA GLN A 146 18.63 -1.24 -0.82
C GLN A 146 19.99 -1.38 -1.52
N GLN A 147 20.57 -2.59 -1.50
CA GLN A 147 21.80 -2.88 -2.23
C GLN A 147 21.61 -2.79 -3.75
N LEU A 148 20.49 -3.30 -4.30
CA LEU A 148 20.20 -3.26 -5.73
C LEU A 148 20.03 -1.81 -6.25
N PHE A 149 19.44 -0.93 -5.44
CA PHE A 149 19.33 0.50 -5.79
C PHE A 149 20.61 1.29 -5.52
N SER A 150 21.56 0.78 -4.75
CA SER A 150 22.80 1.49 -4.47
C SER A 150 23.68 1.66 -5.72
N ALA A 151 24.49 2.73 -5.76
CA ALA A 151 25.46 2.95 -6.82
C ALA A 151 26.50 1.82 -6.89
N ASP A 152 26.82 1.16 -5.77
CA ASP A 152 27.74 0.02 -5.72
C ASP A 152 27.24 -1.18 -6.53
N ASN A 153 25.93 -1.25 -6.83
CA ASN A 153 25.39 -2.31 -7.66
C ASN A 153 25.96 -2.31 -9.09
N LEU A 154 26.45 -1.16 -9.60
CA LEU A 154 27.09 -1.02 -10.92
C LEU A 154 28.23 -2.03 -11.17
N HIS A 155 28.90 -2.48 -10.12
CA HIS A 155 30.04 -3.42 -10.18
C HIS A 155 29.67 -4.85 -9.77
N SER A 156 28.39 -5.10 -9.46
CA SER A 156 27.92 -6.42 -9.06
C SER A 156 27.73 -7.35 -10.27
N LYS A 157 27.82 -8.66 -10.02
CA LYS A 157 27.51 -9.68 -11.05
C LYS A 157 26.03 -9.68 -11.44
N VAL A 158 25.15 -9.36 -10.48
CA VAL A 158 23.71 -9.22 -10.69
C VAL A 158 23.35 -7.76 -10.42
N ARG A 159 22.82 -7.10 -11.45
CA ARG A 159 22.55 -5.67 -11.48
C ARG A 159 21.07 -5.40 -11.68
N ALA A 160 20.52 -4.40 -11.01
CA ALA A 160 19.16 -3.91 -11.25
C ALA A 160 19.21 -2.76 -12.26
N ILE A 161 19.00 -3.04 -13.54
CA ILE A 161 18.99 -2.00 -14.59
C ILE A 161 17.53 -1.70 -14.96
N PRO A 162 17.06 -0.44 -14.92
CA PRO A 162 17.79 0.83 -14.71
C PRO A 162 17.75 1.34 -13.25
N GLY A 163 17.54 0.47 -12.25
CA GLY A 163 17.35 0.87 -10.86
C GLY A 163 18.61 1.24 -10.07
N GLU A 164 19.77 0.77 -10.48
CA GLU A 164 21.05 1.02 -9.81
C GLU A 164 21.40 2.52 -9.75
N GLY A 165 21.82 2.98 -8.57
CA GLY A 165 22.14 4.38 -8.30
C GLY A 165 20.93 5.32 -8.15
N LEU A 166 19.70 4.84 -8.27
CA LEU A 166 18.50 5.66 -8.07
C LEU A 166 18.10 5.75 -6.60
N ASP A 167 17.72 6.95 -6.18
CA ASP A 167 17.12 7.18 -4.86
C ASP A 167 15.60 6.94 -4.93
N ILE A 168 15.19 5.71 -4.64
CA ILE A 168 13.79 5.29 -4.61
C ILE A 168 13.38 5.08 -3.15
N PRO A 169 12.50 5.94 -2.57
CA PRO A 169 12.11 5.83 -1.18
C PRO A 169 11.42 4.50 -0.87
N ILE A 170 12.04 3.72 0.03
CA ILE A 170 11.47 2.48 0.55
C ILE A 170 10.64 2.77 1.81
N TRP A 171 9.40 2.29 1.83
CA TRP A 171 8.51 2.34 2.99
C TRP A 171 8.25 0.94 3.52
N VAL A 172 8.20 0.80 4.85
CA VAL A 172 7.72 -0.42 5.49
C VAL A 172 6.25 -0.26 5.82
N LEU A 173 5.42 -1.15 5.28
CA LEU A 173 4.01 -1.24 5.61
C LEU A 173 3.73 -2.38 6.58
N GLY A 174 2.87 -2.10 7.54
CA GLY A 174 2.68 -2.97 8.69
C GLY A 174 1.27 -3.02 9.23
N SER A 175 0.88 -4.17 9.74
CA SER A 175 -0.31 -4.39 10.56
C SER A 175 0.00 -5.13 11.86
N SER A 176 1.28 -5.21 12.24
CA SER A 176 1.76 -5.88 13.45
C SER A 176 2.88 -5.10 14.13
N THR A 177 3.12 -5.37 15.41
CA THR A 177 4.22 -4.76 16.17
C THR A 177 5.60 -5.14 15.64
N ASP A 178 5.76 -6.32 15.03
CA ASP A 178 7.04 -6.74 14.42
C ASP A 178 7.45 -5.85 13.24
N SER A 179 6.48 -5.45 12.42
CA SER A 179 6.76 -4.53 11.31
C SER A 179 7.21 -3.15 11.80
N ALA A 180 6.69 -2.69 12.95
CA ALA A 180 7.14 -1.46 13.59
C ALA A 180 8.59 -1.55 14.09
N ARG A 181 8.95 -2.67 14.73
CA ARG A 181 10.35 -2.92 15.15
C ARG A 181 11.30 -2.93 13.97
N LEU A 182 10.93 -3.61 12.89
CA LEU A 182 11.73 -3.70 11.67
C LEU A 182 11.95 -2.31 11.04
N ALA A 183 10.88 -1.53 10.88
CA ALA A 183 10.96 -0.18 10.31
C ALA A 183 11.85 0.74 11.17
N ALA A 184 11.72 0.64 12.49
CA ALA A 184 12.51 1.41 13.44
C ALA A 184 13.99 1.04 13.41
N GLU A 185 14.31 -0.26 13.40
CA GLU A 185 15.67 -0.76 13.35
C GLU A 185 16.40 -0.35 12.07
N LYS A 186 15.69 -0.33 10.94
CA LYS A 186 16.24 0.08 9.64
C LYS A 186 16.21 1.60 9.42
N GLY A 187 15.60 2.37 10.31
CA GLY A 187 15.41 3.81 10.14
C GLY A 187 14.62 4.18 8.88
N LEU A 188 13.62 3.36 8.53
CA LEU A 188 12.77 3.55 7.35
C LEU A 188 11.45 4.22 7.73
N PRO A 189 10.80 4.95 6.80
CA PRO A 189 9.46 5.47 7.02
C PRO A 189 8.44 4.33 7.17
N TYR A 190 7.47 4.52 8.06
CA TYR A 190 6.52 3.49 8.46
C TYR A 190 5.08 3.87 8.14
N ALA A 191 4.32 2.98 7.52
CA ALA A 191 2.89 3.15 7.27
C ALA A 191 2.10 2.01 7.91
N PHE A 192 1.23 2.34 8.87
CA PHE A 192 0.46 1.34 9.63
C PHE A 192 -0.96 1.20 9.08
N ALA A 193 -1.37 -0.03 8.78
CA ALA A 193 -2.70 -0.39 8.30
C ALA A 193 -3.75 -0.41 9.44
N SER A 194 -4.04 0.76 10.02
CA SER A 194 -5.03 0.89 11.11
C SER A 194 -6.46 0.57 10.66
N HIS A 195 -6.76 0.68 9.37
CA HIS A 195 -8.01 0.21 8.76
C HIS A 195 -8.21 -1.31 8.87
N PHE A 196 -7.14 -2.07 9.11
CA PHE A 196 -7.19 -3.54 9.25
C PHE A 196 -6.91 -3.99 10.69
N ALA A 197 -5.93 -3.38 11.37
CA ALA A 197 -5.53 -3.73 12.73
C ALA A 197 -5.62 -2.52 13.69
N PRO A 198 -6.80 -1.89 13.86
CA PRO A 198 -6.93 -0.64 14.61
C PRO A 198 -6.46 -0.78 16.07
N ALA A 199 -6.74 -1.92 16.70
CA ALA A 199 -6.36 -2.19 18.10
C ALA A 199 -4.85 -2.19 18.36
N LEU A 200 -4.03 -2.38 17.32
CA LEU A 200 -2.57 -2.43 17.43
C LEU A 200 -1.89 -1.10 17.06
N PHE A 201 -2.63 -0.12 16.57
CA PHE A 201 -2.06 1.11 16.00
C PHE A 201 -1.20 1.87 17.02
N GLU A 202 -1.74 2.22 18.18
CA GLU A 202 -1.01 3.00 19.19
C GLU A 202 0.25 2.27 19.68
N GLN A 203 0.11 0.96 19.94
CA GLN A 203 1.24 0.13 20.38
C GLN A 203 2.34 0.07 19.31
N ALA A 204 1.98 -0.15 18.04
CA ALA A 204 2.94 -0.22 16.95
C ALA A 204 3.64 1.12 16.72
N VAL A 205 2.92 2.24 16.76
CA VAL A 205 3.50 3.58 16.62
C VAL A 205 4.44 3.91 17.78
N ALA A 206 4.07 3.55 19.01
CA ALA A 206 4.93 3.72 20.18
C ALA A 206 6.22 2.90 20.06
N ILE A 207 6.11 1.62 19.63
CA ILE A 207 7.27 0.77 19.37
C ILE A 207 8.17 1.39 18.29
N TYR A 208 7.59 1.85 17.18
CA TYR A 208 8.37 2.45 16.10
C TYR A 208 9.16 3.66 16.59
N LYS A 209 8.48 4.62 17.24
CA LYS A 209 9.10 5.86 17.72
C LYS A 209 10.16 5.60 18.79
N ASN A 210 9.89 4.72 19.76
CA ASN A 210 10.81 4.46 20.88
C ASN A 210 12.07 3.69 20.47
N ASN A 211 12.03 2.94 19.37
CA ASN A 211 13.15 2.12 18.91
C ASN A 211 13.79 2.66 17.62
N PHE A 212 13.35 3.82 17.13
CA PHE A 212 13.79 4.37 15.86
C PHE A 212 15.29 4.67 15.88
N LYS A 213 16.01 4.13 14.89
CA LYS A 213 17.42 4.41 14.65
C LYS A 213 17.51 5.31 13.42
N PRO A 214 18.04 6.55 13.53
CA PRO A 214 18.29 7.39 12.37
C PRO A 214 19.13 6.66 11.32
N SER A 215 18.84 6.92 10.05
CA SER A 215 19.52 6.32 8.91
C SER A 215 19.81 7.38 7.85
N VAL A 216 20.42 6.97 6.74
CA VAL A 216 20.58 7.83 5.56
C VAL A 216 19.24 8.27 4.95
N PHE A 217 18.14 7.55 5.25
CA PHE A 217 16.80 7.85 4.72
C PHE A 217 16.02 8.82 5.60
N LEU A 218 16.20 8.76 6.92
CA LEU A 218 15.43 9.56 7.88
C LEU A 218 16.27 9.89 9.13
N ALA A 219 16.29 11.17 9.49
CA ALA A 219 16.87 11.65 10.74
C ALA A 219 15.94 11.45 11.95
N GLU A 220 14.63 11.48 11.73
CA GLU A 220 13.59 11.38 12.76
C GLU A 220 12.47 10.40 12.32
N PRO A 221 11.71 9.81 13.26
CA PRO A 221 10.65 8.86 12.93
C PRO A 221 9.56 9.51 12.05
N TYR A 222 9.18 8.84 10.97
CA TYR A 222 8.08 9.29 10.10
C TYR A 222 7.01 8.20 9.97
N VAL A 223 5.76 8.54 10.33
CA VAL A 223 4.63 7.59 10.39
C VAL A 223 3.46 8.07 9.55
N ILE A 224 2.86 7.15 8.79
CA ILE A 224 1.55 7.29 8.15
C ILE A 224 0.54 6.36 8.84
N ALA A 225 -0.65 6.88 9.14
CA ALA A 225 -1.79 6.09 9.56
C ALA A 225 -2.72 5.84 8.36
N CYS A 226 -2.88 4.58 7.95
CA CYS A 226 -3.80 4.22 6.87
C CYS A 226 -5.19 3.95 7.45
N VAL A 227 -6.10 4.92 7.32
CA VAL A 227 -7.45 4.90 7.91
C VAL A 227 -8.53 4.75 6.84
N ASN A 228 -9.65 4.11 7.19
CA ASN A 228 -10.86 4.15 6.36
C ASN A 228 -11.59 5.46 6.63
N VAL A 229 -11.98 6.17 5.57
CA VAL A 229 -12.80 7.38 5.66
C VAL A 229 -13.96 7.25 4.68
N VAL A 230 -15.18 7.46 5.18
CA VAL A 230 -16.38 7.65 4.37
C VAL A 230 -16.94 8.99 4.77
N ALA A 231 -17.05 9.90 3.80
CA ALA A 231 -17.50 11.26 4.03
C ALA A 231 -18.63 11.60 3.06
N ALA A 232 -19.58 12.40 3.54
CA ALA A 232 -20.70 12.94 2.79
C ALA A 232 -21.14 14.28 3.41
N ASP A 233 -22.10 14.96 2.78
CA ASP A 233 -22.62 16.24 3.30
C ASP A 233 -23.38 16.09 4.63
N THR A 234 -23.88 14.88 4.96
CA THR A 234 -24.52 14.57 6.24
C THR A 234 -24.05 13.23 6.81
N ASP A 235 -24.16 13.08 8.13
CA ASP A 235 -23.80 11.86 8.85
C ASP A 235 -24.67 10.67 8.39
N GLU A 236 -25.96 10.90 8.12
CA GLU A 236 -26.88 9.87 7.62
C GLU A 236 -26.44 9.35 6.26
N GLN A 237 -26.03 10.24 5.36
CA GLN A 237 -25.54 9.85 4.04
C GLN A 237 -24.20 9.12 4.15
N ALA A 238 -23.29 9.57 5.03
CA ALA A 238 -22.02 8.89 5.28
C ALA A 238 -22.24 7.47 5.83
N GLU A 239 -23.18 7.31 6.76
CA GLU A 239 -23.53 6.01 7.34
C GLU A 239 -24.15 5.08 6.29
N PHE A 240 -25.05 5.60 5.43
CA PHE A 240 -25.58 4.86 4.29
C PHE A 240 -24.46 4.40 3.33
N LEU A 241 -23.58 5.30 2.89
CA LEU A 241 -22.46 4.96 2.00
C LEU A 241 -21.50 3.95 2.64
N SER A 242 -21.30 4.03 3.96
CA SER A 242 -20.39 3.13 4.69
C SER A 242 -20.82 1.66 4.62
N SER A 243 -22.11 1.40 4.39
CA SER A 243 -22.66 0.04 4.30
C SER A 243 -22.00 -0.79 3.19
N SER A 244 -21.55 -0.19 2.08
CA SER A 244 -20.78 -0.88 1.04
C SER A 244 -19.46 -1.43 1.57
N VAL A 245 -18.70 -0.62 2.30
CA VAL A 245 -17.41 -1.02 2.87
C VAL A 245 -17.62 -2.04 3.98
N LYS A 246 -18.66 -1.88 4.82
CA LYS A 246 -19.05 -2.87 5.85
C LYS A 246 -19.35 -4.24 5.22
N LYS A 247 -20.11 -4.30 4.13
CA LYS A 247 -20.38 -5.53 3.36
C LYS A 247 -19.11 -6.15 2.77
N MET A 248 -18.20 -5.32 2.27
CA MET A 248 -16.91 -5.80 1.76
C MET A 248 -16.10 -6.50 2.85
N PHE A 249 -15.96 -5.90 4.04
CA PHE A 249 -15.28 -6.52 5.17
C PHE A 249 -15.97 -7.79 5.65
N LEU A 250 -17.30 -7.82 5.64
CA LEU A 250 -18.08 -9.01 5.93
C LEU A 250 -17.76 -10.17 4.98
N GLY A 251 -17.65 -9.87 3.68
CA GLY A 251 -17.21 -10.82 2.65
C GLY A 251 -15.78 -11.34 2.90
N VAL A 252 -14.87 -10.48 3.39
CA VAL A 252 -13.51 -10.89 3.74
C VAL A 252 -13.51 -11.88 4.91
N ILE A 253 -14.31 -11.62 5.95
CA ILE A 253 -14.41 -12.48 7.15
C ILE A 253 -15.05 -13.83 6.80
N THR A 254 -16.08 -13.82 5.94
CA THR A 254 -16.86 -15.01 5.56
C THR A 254 -16.28 -15.78 4.37
N GLY A 255 -15.20 -15.27 3.76
CA GLY A 255 -14.58 -15.85 2.56
C GLY A 255 -15.32 -15.56 1.25
N ARG A 256 -16.45 -14.85 1.28
CA ARG A 256 -17.21 -14.42 0.10
C ARG A 256 -16.67 -13.10 -0.46
N ARG A 257 -15.51 -13.17 -1.10
CA ARG A 257 -14.81 -12.00 -1.66
C ARG A 257 -15.41 -11.60 -3.01
N GLU A 258 -16.49 -10.84 -2.96
CA GLU A 258 -17.22 -10.34 -4.13
C GLU A 258 -16.77 -8.93 -4.56
N ARG A 259 -17.30 -8.46 -5.68
CA ARG A 259 -17.22 -7.05 -6.10
C ARG A 259 -17.93 -6.14 -5.10
N LEU A 260 -17.51 -4.87 -5.03
CA LEU A 260 -18.12 -3.92 -4.10
C LEU A 260 -19.57 -3.66 -4.49
N LYS A 261 -20.49 -4.08 -3.62
CA LYS A 261 -21.93 -3.89 -3.80
C LYS A 261 -22.34 -2.45 -3.47
N PRO A 262 -23.43 -1.94 -4.07
CA PRO A 262 -23.99 -0.65 -3.69
C PRO A 262 -24.40 -0.60 -2.21
N PRO A 263 -24.49 0.61 -1.65
CA PRO A 263 -24.92 0.82 -0.28
C PRO A 263 -26.37 0.35 -0.07
N VAL A 264 -26.71 0.00 1.16
CA VAL A 264 -28.01 -0.50 1.58
C VAL A 264 -28.50 0.29 2.80
N GLU A 265 -29.82 0.46 2.91
CA GLU A 265 -30.43 1.25 3.99
C GLU A 265 -30.28 0.59 5.36
N ASN A 266 -30.35 -0.75 5.43
CA ASN A 266 -30.24 -1.49 6.69
C ASN A 266 -29.12 -2.54 6.61
N ILE A 267 -27.93 -2.16 7.07
CA ILE A 267 -26.79 -3.08 7.13
C ILE A 267 -27.01 -4.21 8.15
N ASN A 268 -27.72 -3.96 9.26
CA ASN A 268 -27.98 -4.93 10.33
C ASN A 268 -28.74 -6.17 9.83
N ALA A 269 -29.69 -5.97 8.91
CA ALA A 269 -30.40 -7.06 8.25
C ALA A 269 -29.48 -8.04 7.47
N HIS A 270 -28.25 -7.64 7.16
CA HIS A 270 -27.25 -8.50 6.52
C HIS A 270 -26.30 -9.20 7.51
N TRP A 271 -26.13 -8.66 8.72
CA TRP A 271 -25.30 -9.29 9.76
C TRP A 271 -26.02 -10.50 10.37
N ASP A 272 -27.34 -10.40 10.55
CA ASP A 272 -28.17 -11.44 11.18
C ASP A 272 -28.36 -12.71 10.31
N GLN A 273 -27.80 -12.73 9.09
CA GLN A 273 -27.89 -13.84 8.13
C GLN A 273 -26.62 -14.71 8.10
N LEU A 274 -25.66 -14.44 8.98
CA LEU A 274 -24.39 -15.17 9.13
C LEU A 274 -24.39 -16.11 10.33
#